data_AF-A0A0T2YDJ1-F1
#
_entry.id   AF-A0A0T2YDJ1-F1
#
_cell.length_a   1.000
_cell.length_b   1.000
_cell.length_c   1.000
_cell.angle_alpha   90.00
_cell.angle_beta   90.00
_cell.angle_gamma   90.00
#
_symmetry.space_group_name_H-M   'P 1'
#
loop_
_entity.id
_entity.type
_entity.pdbx_description
1 polymer ?
#
loop_
_entity_poly.entity_id
_entity_poly.type
_entity_poly.pdbx_seq_one_letter_code
_entity_poly.pdbx_strand_id
1 'polypeptide(L)'
;MELTDKHRRYWRKNLNITAILLAIWFVVTFVVSYFARELSFNFFGWPFSFWMGAQGALVVYCLIIGYYAWYMNKLDIEHGVEETEE
;
A
#
# COMPACT_ATOMS: atom_id res chain seq x y z
N MET A 1 -21.70 20.74 19.11
CA MET A 1 -21.26 20.05 17.89
C MET A 1 -20.88 18.63 18.26
N GLU A 2 -21.82 17.69 18.17
CA GLU A 2 -21.54 16.27 18.37
C GLU A 2 -20.67 15.77 17.22
N LEU A 3 -19.35 15.81 17.42
CA LEU A 3 -18.36 15.13 16.58
C LEU A 3 -18.55 13.61 16.75
N THR A 4 -19.65 13.17 16.14
CA THR A 4 -20.24 11.84 16.03
C THR A 4 -19.17 10.80 15.75
N ASP A 5 -19.10 9.75 16.58
CA ASP A 5 -18.07 8.69 16.56
C ASP A 5 -17.82 8.03 15.20
N LYS A 6 -18.75 8.18 14.24
CA LYS A 6 -18.56 7.80 12.82
C LYS A 6 -17.35 8.49 12.17
N HIS A 7 -17.17 9.80 12.36
CA HIS A 7 -16.02 10.54 11.79
C HIS A 7 -14.69 10.05 12.38
N ARG A 8 -14.66 9.75 13.69
CA ARG A 8 -13.48 9.19 14.36
C ARG A 8 -13.12 7.82 13.80
N ARG A 9 -14.12 6.98 13.52
CA ARG A 9 -13.92 5.64 12.96
C ARG A 9 -13.45 5.69 11.50
N TYR A 10 -13.93 6.65 10.72
CA TYR A 10 -13.44 6.94 9.36
C TYR A 10 -11.98 7.37 9.34
N TRP A 11 -11.65 8.34 10.19
CA TRP A 11 -10.29 8.82 10.34
C TRP A 11 -9.32 7.69 10.73
N ARG A 12 -9.72 6.83 11.68
CA ARG A 12 -8.92 5.67 12.10
C ARG A 12 -8.73 4.64 10.99
N LYS A 13 -9.76 4.37 10.18
CA LYS A 13 -9.68 3.48 9.02
C LYS A 13 -8.68 4.02 7.98
N ASN A 14 -8.75 5.31 7.66
CA ASN A 14 -7.80 5.95 6.74
C ASN A 14 -6.37 5.93 7.29
N LEU A 15 -6.19 6.27 8.58
CA LEU A 15 -4.88 6.20 9.21
C LEU A 15 -4.28 4.79 9.20
N ASN A 16 -5.08 3.75 9.46
CA ASN A 16 -4.60 2.36 9.40
C ASN A 16 -4.10 1.99 8.00
N ILE A 17 -4.78 2.44 6.96
CA ILE A 17 -4.40 2.15 5.58
C ILE A 17 -3.15 2.92 5.19
N THR A 18 -3.09 4.22 5.49
CA THR A 18 -1.88 5.00 5.30
C THR A 18 -0.70 4.39 6.05
N ALA A 19 -0.91 3.91 7.28
CA ALA A 19 0.12 3.22 8.05
C ALA A 19 0.55 1.90 7.41
N ILE A 20 -0.38 1.09 6.90
CA ILE A 20 -0.06 -0.15 6.16
C ILE A 20 0.72 0.17 4.88
N LEU A 21 0.29 1.16 4.11
CA LEU A 21 1.01 1.59 2.89
C LEU A 21 2.43 2.06 3.21
N LEU A 22 2.59 2.88 4.25
CA LEU A 22 3.90 3.33 4.72
C LEU A 22 4.76 2.17 5.23
N ALA A 23 4.17 1.18 5.91
CA ALA A 23 4.87 -0.01 6.35
C ALA A 23 5.34 -0.86 5.17
N ILE A 24 4.50 -1.09 4.15
CA ILE A 24 4.87 -1.81 2.93
C ILE A 24 5.98 -1.06 2.19
N TRP A 25 5.84 0.25 2.03
CA TRP A 25 6.85 1.10 1.44
C TRP A 25 8.18 1.02 2.19
N PHE A 26 8.15 1.05 3.53
CA PHE A 26 9.33 0.89 4.38
C PHE A 26 9.97 -0.49 4.22
N VAL A 27 9.19 -1.56 4.18
CA VAL A 27 9.69 -2.91 3.95
C VAL A 27 10.40 -2.99 2.59
N VAL A 28 9.81 -2.42 1.54
CA VAL A 28 10.36 -2.51 0.19
C VAL A 28 11.59 -1.63 0.00
N THR A 29 11.65 -0.47 0.63
CA THR A 29 12.81 0.42 0.53
C THR A 29 13.93 0.03 1.48
N PHE A 30 13.60 -0.33 2.72
CA PHE A 30 14.56 -0.57 3.78
C PHE A 30 14.89 -2.05 3.95
N VAL A 31 13.89 -2.92 4.13
CA VAL A 31 14.13 -4.35 4.42
C VAL A 31 14.71 -5.05 3.19
N VAL A 32 14.18 -4.80 1.99
CA VAL A 32 14.71 -5.40 0.75
C VAL A 32 16.14 -4.93 0.47
N SER A 33 16.45 -3.64 0.70
CA SER A 33 17.81 -3.10 0.52
C SER A 33 18.78 -3.60 1.58
N TYR A 34 18.34 -3.67 2.85
CA TYR A 34 19.15 -4.15 3.96
C TYR A 34 19.50 -5.63 3.80
N PHE A 35 18.51 -6.46 3.47
CA PHE A 35 18.70 -7.87 3.20
C PHE A 35 19.14 -8.17 1.77
N ALA A 36 19.45 -7.17 0.93
CA ALA A 36 19.83 -7.40 -0.48
C ALA A 36 21.00 -8.37 -0.66
N ARG A 37 21.87 -8.48 0.36
CA ARG A 37 23.01 -9.41 0.40
C ARG A 37 22.57 -10.85 0.69
N GLU A 38 21.63 -11.05 1.60
CA GLU A 38 21.08 -12.37 1.94
C GLU A 38 20.02 -12.84 0.93
N LEU A 39 19.24 -11.91 0.37
CA LEU A 39 18.30 -12.13 -0.72
C LEU A 39 18.98 -12.21 -2.09
N SER A 40 20.28 -12.41 -2.17
CA SER A 40 21.01 -12.62 -3.43
C SER A 40 20.89 -14.06 -3.97
N PHE A 41 19.84 -14.79 -3.61
CA PHE A 41 19.57 -16.10 -4.20
C PHE A 41 19.22 -15.94 -5.69
N ASN A 42 19.62 -16.94 -6.48
CA ASN A 42 19.32 -16.96 -7.91
C ASN A 42 17.81 -17.14 -8.12
N PHE A 43 17.13 -16.05 -8.47
CA PHE A 43 15.73 -16.05 -8.86
C PHE A 43 15.66 -15.84 -10.37
N PHE A 44 15.09 -16.82 -11.09
CA PHE A 44 14.98 -16.76 -12.55
C PHE A 44 16.32 -16.63 -13.31
N GLY A 45 17.43 -17.05 -12.69
CA GLY A 45 18.78 -16.99 -13.27
C GLY A 45 19.57 -15.71 -12.96
N TRP A 46 19.01 -14.80 -12.16
CA TRP A 46 19.64 -13.53 -11.75
C TRP A 46 19.50 -13.34 -10.23
N PRO A 47 20.33 -12.51 -9.57
CA PRO A 47 20.17 -12.23 -8.15
C PRO A 47 18.81 -11.60 -7.87
N PHE A 48 18.03 -12.13 -6.93
CA PHE A 48 16.70 -11.59 -6.61
C PHE A 48 16.76 -10.11 -6.20
N SER A 49 17.81 -9.70 -5.47
CA SER A 49 18.05 -8.28 -5.15
C SER A 49 18.16 -7.38 -6.38
N PHE A 50 18.73 -7.88 -7.48
CA PHE A 50 18.78 -7.18 -8.76
C PHE A 50 17.40 -7.08 -9.42
N TRP A 51 16.64 -8.17 -9.43
CA TRP A 51 15.26 -8.18 -9.93
C TRP A 51 14.34 -7.24 -9.13
N MET A 52 14.51 -7.18 -7.80
CA MET A 52 13.79 -6.25 -6.94
C MET A 52 14.11 -4.79 -7.26
N GLY A 53 15.37 -4.44 -7.52
CA GLY A 53 15.74 -3.09 -7.95
C GLY A 53 15.20 -2.73 -9.35
N ALA A 54 15.16 -3.70 -10.26
CA ALA A 54 14.77 -3.47 -11.66
C ALA A 54 13.25 -3.44 -11.89
N GLN A 55 12.51 -4.35 -11.29
CA GLN A 55 11.07 -4.54 -11.55
C GLN A 55 10.26 -4.71 -10.27
N GLY A 56 10.79 -5.43 -9.28
CA GLY A 56 10.05 -5.75 -8.06
C GLY A 56 9.59 -4.50 -7.29
N ALA A 57 10.45 -3.50 -7.13
CA ALA A 57 10.09 -2.23 -6.49
C ALA A 57 8.95 -1.52 -7.25
N LEU A 58 9.02 -1.50 -8.58
CA LEU A 58 8.03 -0.87 -9.45
C LEU A 58 6.66 -1.55 -9.33
N VAL A 59 6.63 -2.88 -9.34
CA VAL A 59 5.41 -3.67 -9.09
C VAL A 59 4.83 -3.38 -7.72
N VAL A 60 5.67 -3.27 -6.69
CA VAL A 60 5.19 -2.94 -5.34
C VAL A 60 4.62 -1.53 -5.27
N TYR A 61 5.23 -0.54 -5.91
CA TYR A 61 4.64 0.80 -6.01
C TYR A 61 3.27 0.78 -6.70
N CYS A 62 3.13 0.03 -7.80
CA CYS A 62 1.82 -0.15 -8.45
C CYS A 62 0.81 -0.84 -7.52
N LEU A 63 1.21 -1.86 -6.77
CA LEU A 63 0.35 -2.52 -5.79
C LEU A 63 -0.07 -1.58 -4.66
N ILE A 64 0.82 -0.73 -4.16
CA ILE A 64 0.51 0.29 -3.15
C ILE A 64 -0.58 1.24 -3.67
N ILE A 65 -0.40 1.77 -4.89
CA ILE A 65 -1.35 2.71 -5.51
C ILE A 65 -2.68 2.01 -5.81
N GLY A 66 -2.65 0.83 -6.42
CA GLY A 66 -3.85 0.06 -6.75
C GLY A 66 -4.63 -0.36 -5.51
N TYR A 67 -3.93 -0.79 -4.45
CA TYR A 67 -4.56 -1.14 -3.18
C TYR A 67 -5.19 0.08 -2.50
N TYR A 68 -4.52 1.24 -2.52
CA TYR A 68 -5.10 2.48 -2.02
C TYR A 68 -6.36 2.89 -2.79
N ALA A 69 -6.31 2.87 -4.12
CA ALA A 69 -7.45 3.19 -4.97
C ALA A 69 -8.62 2.23 -4.76
N TRP A 70 -8.35 0.92 -4.68
CA TRP A 70 -9.37 -0.08 -4.38
C TRP A 70 -9.94 0.09 -2.96
N TYR A 71 -9.10 0.40 -1.99
CA TYR A 71 -9.53 0.61 -0.62
C TYR A 71 -10.40 1.87 -0.48
N MET A 72 -9.99 2.99 -1.08
CA MET A 72 -10.78 4.22 -1.13
C MET A 72 -12.12 3.96 -1.82
N ASN A 73 -12.13 3.27 -2.96
CA ASN A 73 -13.36 2.89 -3.65
C ASN A 73 -14.25 2.00 -2.77
N LYS A 74 -13.68 1.04 -2.04
CA LYS A 74 -14.44 0.23 -1.07
C LYS A 74 -14.99 1.07 0.08
N LEU A 75 -14.24 2.08 0.53
CA LEU A 75 -14.65 3.00 1.59
C LEU A 75 -15.80 3.92 1.13
N ASP A 76 -15.78 4.35 -0.13
CA ASP A 76 -16.86 5.10 -0.78
C ASP A 76 -18.11 4.25 -0.95
N ILE A 77 -17.98 2.99 -1.40
CA ILE A 77 -19.09 2.03 -1.48
C ILE A 77 -19.70 1.77 -0.09
N GLU A 78 -18.86 1.61 0.96
CA GLU A 78 -19.31 1.36 2.33
C GLU A 78 -19.96 2.61 2.97
N HIS A 79 -19.78 3.81 2.39
CA HIS A 79 -20.44 5.04 2.81
C HIS A 79 -21.50 5.58 1.85
N GLY A 80 -21.75 4.87 0.74
CA GLY A 80 -22.91 5.09 -0.10
C GLY A 80 -22.97 6.50 -0.69
N VAL A 81 -21.83 7.07 -1.07
CA VAL A 81 -21.79 8.28 -1.89
C VAL A 81 -21.63 7.84 -3.36
N GLU A 82 -22.64 7.13 -3.86
CA GLU A 82 -23.13 7.46 -5.20
C GLU A 82 -23.72 8.86 -5.06
N GLU A 83 -22.87 9.89 -5.05
CA GLU A 83 -23.31 11.16 -5.58
C GLU A 83 -23.63 10.86 -7.04
N THR A 84 -24.93 10.67 -7.28
CA THR A 84 -25.54 10.88 -8.58
C THR A 84 -25.24 12.35 -8.92
N GLU A 85 -24.04 12.65 -9.40
CA GLU A 85 -23.85 13.84 -10.21
C GLU A 85 -24.51 13.55 -11.55
N GLU A 86 -25.54 14.35 -11.81
CA GLU A 86 -26.53 14.31 -12.90
C GLU A 86 -25.96 14.07 -14.31
#